data_AF-A0A3B3CAU9-F1
#
_entry.id   AF-A0A3B3CAU9-F1
#
_cell.length_a   1.000
_cell.length_b   1.000
_cell.length_c   1.000
_cell.angle_alpha   90.00
_cell.angle_beta   90.00
_cell.angle_gamma   90.00
#
_symmetry.space_group_name_H-M   'P 1'
#
loop_
_entity.id
_entity.type
_entity.pdbx_description
1 polymer ?
#
loop_
_entity_poly.entity_id
_entity_poly.type
_entity_poly.pdbx_seq_one_letter_code
_entity_poly.pdbx_strand_id
1 'polypeptide(L)'
;MEPAYRGSYRMRIYERENFGGQMYELMDDCDNIMDRYRMNNCMSCHVMDGHWLMYEQPHYRGRMMYMRPGEYRNFMNMGWSGARFMSMRRIMDSYY
;
A
#
# COMPACT_ATOMS: atom_id res chain seq x y z
N MET A 1 -10.31 -12.25 22.27
CA MET A 1 -10.58 -12.25 20.82
C MET A 1 -11.17 -10.89 20.51
N GLU A 2 -10.33 -9.94 20.12
CA GLU A 2 -10.82 -8.68 19.58
C GLU A 2 -11.52 -8.95 18.24
N PRO A 3 -12.63 -8.29 17.95
CA PRO A 3 -13.33 -8.51 16.69
C PRO A 3 -12.41 -8.09 15.56
N ALA A 4 -12.13 -9.04 14.64
CA ALA A 4 -11.45 -8.76 13.38
C ALA A 4 -12.00 -7.45 12.80
N TYR A 5 -11.13 -6.51 12.45
CA TYR A 5 -11.52 -5.22 11.90
C TYR A 5 -12.61 -5.39 10.83
N ARG A 6 -13.83 -4.93 11.15
CA ARG A 6 -15.03 -5.08 10.30
C ARG A 6 -15.29 -3.84 9.43
N GLY A 7 -14.35 -2.90 9.42
CA GLY A 7 -14.42 -1.70 8.58
C GLY A 7 -14.06 -2.00 7.13
N SER A 8 -14.18 -0.99 6.27
CA SER A 8 -13.77 -1.12 4.88
C SER A 8 -12.25 -1.04 4.80
N TYR A 9 -11.67 -1.65 3.77
CA TYR A 9 -10.28 -1.38 3.41
C TYR A 9 -10.28 -0.55 2.14
N ARG A 10 -9.56 0.56 2.16
CA ARG A 10 -9.50 1.43 1.00
C ARG A 10 -8.20 2.23 0.98
N MET A 11 -7.41 2.04 -0.07
CA MET A 11 -6.18 2.77 -0.31
C MET A 11 -6.12 3.24 -1.76
N ARG A 12 -5.63 4.46 -2.00
CA ARG A 12 -5.27 4.94 -3.33
C ARG A 12 -3.76 5.00 -3.46
N ILE A 13 -3.24 4.51 -4.56
CA ILE A 13 -1.82 4.57 -4.89
C ILE A 13 -1.62 5.41 -6.13
N TYR A 14 -0.49 6.08 -6.21
CA TYR A 14 -0.18 7.04 -7.25
C TYR A 14 1.21 6.80 -7.82
N GLU A 15 1.34 6.99 -9.13
CA GLU A 15 2.62 6.80 -9.81
C GLU A 15 3.68 7.80 -9.38
N ARG A 16 3.26 9.03 -9.06
CA ARG A 16 4.14 10.12 -8.69
C ARG A 16 3.92 10.57 -7.25
N GLU A 17 4.88 11.33 -6.75
CA GLU A 17 4.77 12.02 -5.47
C GLU A 17 3.60 13.02 -5.49
N ASN A 18 3.19 13.48 -4.32
CA ASN A 18 2.12 14.46 -4.13
C ASN A 18 0.81 14.10 -4.85
N PHE A 19 0.46 12.80 -4.87
CA PHE A 19 -0.76 12.27 -5.47
C PHE A 19 -0.90 12.52 -6.98
N GLY A 20 0.24 12.67 -7.67
CA GLY A 20 0.28 12.89 -9.12
C GLY A 20 0.37 11.60 -9.95
N GLY A 21 0.20 11.75 -11.26
CA GLY A 21 0.31 10.64 -12.21
C GLY A 21 -0.92 9.73 -12.20
N GLN A 22 -0.76 8.50 -12.71
CA GLN A 22 -1.85 7.53 -12.72
C GLN A 22 -2.19 7.07 -11.30
N MET A 23 -3.48 6.90 -11.04
CA MET A 23 -4.02 6.52 -9.73
C MET A 23 -4.81 5.21 -9.84
N TYR A 24 -4.63 4.34 -8.85
CA TYR A 24 -5.45 3.15 -8.67
C TYR A 24 -5.98 3.06 -7.24
N GLU A 25 -7.21 2.56 -7.12
CA GLU A 25 -7.85 2.31 -5.84
C GLU A 25 -7.85 0.82 -5.52
N LEU A 26 -7.46 0.49 -4.30
CA LEU A 26 -7.32 -0.85 -3.77
C LEU A 26 -8.29 -1.02 -2.59
N MET A 27 -9.10 -2.08 -2.67
CA MET A 27 -9.99 -2.52 -1.59
C MET A 27 -9.61 -3.91 -1.08
N ASP A 28 -8.79 -4.64 -1.84
CA ASP A 28 -8.30 -5.98 -1.56
C ASP A 28 -6.78 -6.07 -1.65
N ASP A 29 -6.23 -7.20 -1.19
CA ASP A 29 -4.80 -7.48 -1.28
C ASP A 29 -4.36 -7.50 -2.75
N CYS A 30 -3.16 -6.99 -3.00
CA CYS A 30 -2.52 -6.95 -4.31
C CYS A 30 -1.18 -7.68 -4.25
N ASP A 31 -1.12 -8.85 -4.86
CA ASP A 31 0.05 -9.72 -4.88
C ASP A 31 1.13 -9.27 -5.88
N ASN A 32 0.75 -8.60 -6.97
CA ASN A 32 1.69 -7.94 -7.88
C ASN A 32 1.07 -6.69 -8.54
N ILE A 33 1.58 -5.51 -8.19
CA ILE A 33 1.13 -4.22 -8.69
C ILE A 33 1.38 -4.05 -10.19
N MET A 34 2.50 -4.60 -10.68
CA MET A 34 2.90 -4.48 -12.07
C MET A 34 2.00 -5.33 -12.96
N ASP A 35 1.60 -6.51 -12.51
CA ASP A 35 0.71 -7.37 -13.29
C ASP A 35 -0.72 -6.83 -13.27
N ARG A 36 -1.21 -6.40 -12.10
CA ARG A 36 -2.59 -5.96 -11.92
C ARG A 36 -2.86 -4.58 -12.52
N TYR A 37 -1.95 -3.64 -12.33
CA TYR A 37 -2.18 -2.23 -12.65
C TYR A 37 -1.20 -1.67 -13.69
N ARG A 38 -0.25 -2.48 -14.18
CA ARG A 38 0.83 -2.03 -15.06
C ARG A 38 1.61 -0.83 -14.49
N MET A 39 1.57 -0.67 -13.17
CA MET A 39 2.22 0.41 -12.44
C MET A 39 3.62 -0.04 -12.03
N ASN A 40 4.66 0.64 -12.50
CA ASN A 40 6.04 0.28 -12.21
C ASN A 40 6.61 1.06 -11.02
N ASN A 41 6.11 2.27 -10.78
CA ASN A 41 6.52 3.10 -9.65
C ASN A 41 5.27 3.51 -8.88
N CYS A 42 5.26 3.25 -7.57
CA CYS A 42 4.29 3.81 -6.64
C CYS A 42 5.05 4.75 -5.70
N MET A 43 4.79 6.06 -5.79
CA MET A 43 5.58 7.09 -5.11
C MET A 43 4.80 7.88 -4.06
N SER A 44 3.47 7.81 -4.10
CA SER A 44 2.62 8.30 -3.01
C SER A 44 1.36 7.45 -2.86
N CYS A 45 0.73 7.51 -1.69
CA CYS A 45 -0.56 6.86 -1.45
C CYS A 45 -1.41 7.61 -0.43
N HIS A 46 -2.71 7.36 -0.46
CA HIS A 46 -3.67 7.81 0.53
C HIS A 46 -4.41 6.59 1.06
N VAL A 47 -4.16 6.24 2.31
CA VAL A 47 -4.91 5.20 3.02
C VAL A 47 -6.16 5.86 3.59
N MET A 48 -7.31 5.58 2.98
CA MET A 48 -8.59 6.14 3.42
C MET A 48 -9.18 5.31 4.55
N ASP A 49 -9.07 3.97 4.47
CA ASP A 49 -9.59 3.07 5.49
C ASP A 49 -8.78 1.78 5.63
N GLY A 50 -8.79 1.24 6.85
CA GLY A 50 -8.01 0.08 7.27
C GLY A 50 -6.50 0.33 7.38
N HIS A 51 -5.79 -0.71 7.79
CA HIS A 51 -4.32 -0.72 7.87
C HIS A 51 -3.73 -1.64 6.81
N TRP A 52 -2.59 -1.24 6.26
CA TRP A 52 -1.97 -1.90 5.12
C TRP A 52 -0.48 -2.13 5.34
N LEU A 53 0.03 -3.20 4.75
CA LEU A 53 1.46 -3.45 4.57
C LEU A 53 1.77 -3.33 3.09
N MET A 54 2.74 -2.47 2.75
CA MET A 54 3.27 -2.35 1.40
C MET A 54 4.65 -3.00 1.35
N TYR A 55 4.91 -3.80 0.32
CA TYR A 55 6.09 -4.65 0.21
C TYR A 55 6.92 -4.31 -1.03
N GLU A 56 8.23 -4.48 -0.90
CA GLU A 56 9.20 -4.24 -1.96
C GLU A 56 9.07 -5.23 -3.12
N GLN A 57 8.73 -6.48 -2.85
CA GLN A 57 8.66 -7.54 -3.85
C GLN A 57 7.22 -8.03 -4.04
N PRO A 58 6.91 -8.68 -5.18
CA PRO A 58 5.65 -9.39 -5.36
C PRO A 58 5.44 -10.46 -4.27
N HIS A 59 4.18 -10.85 -4.08
CA HIS A 59 3.76 -11.90 -3.16
C HIS A 59 4.19 -11.68 -1.70
N TYR A 60 4.15 -10.42 -1.24
CA TYR A 60 4.34 -10.01 0.15
C TYR A 60 5.74 -10.31 0.72
N ARG A 61 6.78 -10.10 -0.10
CA ARG A 61 8.18 -10.39 0.23
C ARG A 61 9.05 -9.14 0.28
N GLY A 62 10.25 -9.31 0.81
CA GLY A 62 11.25 -8.24 0.91
C GLY A 62 10.94 -7.28 2.05
N ARG A 63 11.46 -6.06 1.96
CA ARG A 63 11.19 -5.02 2.96
C ARG A 63 9.70 -4.69 2.95
N MET A 64 9.14 -4.41 4.14
CA MET A 64 7.76 -3.93 4.28
C MET A 64 7.69 -2.54 4.94
N MET A 65 6.65 -1.78 4.59
CA MET A 65 6.27 -0.54 5.25
C MET A 65 4.82 -0.65 5.77
N TYR A 66 4.64 -0.28 7.04
CA TYR A 66 3.32 -0.19 7.65
C TYR A 66 2.66 1.14 7.34
N MET A 67 1.41 1.06 6.88
CA MET A 67 0.61 2.19 6.44
C MET A 67 -0.69 2.22 7.24
N ARG A 68 -0.87 3.28 8.03
CA ARG A 68 -2.12 3.58 8.75
C ARG A 68 -2.97 4.56 7.93
N PRO A 69 -4.26 4.75 8.25
CA PRO A 69 -5.06 5.78 7.62
C PRO A 69 -4.34 7.15 7.63
N GLY A 70 -4.27 7.78 6.46
CA GLY A 70 -3.54 9.02 6.27
C GLY A 70 -2.98 9.24 4.85
N GLU A 71 -2.41 10.42 4.68
CA GLU A 71 -1.80 10.90 3.45
C GLU A 71 -0.28 10.70 3.43
N TYR A 72 0.23 9.99 2.42
CA TYR A 72 1.65 9.71 2.24
C TYR A 72 2.12 10.27 0.90
N ARG A 73 2.56 11.53 0.91
CA ARG A 73 2.89 12.29 -0.31
C ARG A 73 4.22 11.89 -0.94
N ASN A 74 5.12 11.30 -0.18
CA ASN A 74 6.45 10.92 -0.65
C ASN A 74 7.03 9.80 0.23
N PHE A 75 7.33 8.64 -0.35
CA PHE A 75 7.93 7.50 0.37
C PHE A 75 9.45 7.62 0.56
N MET A 76 10.14 8.41 -0.26
CA MET A 76 11.59 8.61 -0.17
C MET A 76 11.98 9.22 1.18
N ASN A 77 11.22 10.21 1.64
CA ASN A 77 11.40 10.86 2.95
C ASN A 77 11.07 9.93 4.14
N MET A 78 10.43 8.79 3.87
CA MET A 78 10.09 7.77 4.87
C MET A 78 11.09 6.61 4.90
N GLY A 79 12.29 6.81 4.34
CA GLY A 79 13.35 5.82 4.31
C GLY A 79 13.16 4.74 3.25
N TRP A 80 12.26 4.94 2.27
CA TRP A 80 12.04 4.06 1.11
C TRP A 80 12.70 4.59 -0.16
N SER A 81 13.92 5.14 -0.03
CA SER A 81 14.66 5.66 -1.16
C SER A 81 15.11 4.53 -2.10
N GLY A 82 14.76 4.61 -3.39
CA GLY A 82 15.23 3.70 -4.44
C GLY A 82 14.55 2.33 -4.50
N ALA A 83 13.68 2.01 -3.55
CA ALA A 83 12.88 0.78 -3.56
C ALA A 83 11.49 1.03 -4.16
N ARG A 84 10.95 0.03 -4.85
CA ARG A 84 9.60 0.07 -5.45
C ARG A 84 8.64 -0.73 -4.58
N PHE A 85 7.38 -0.32 -4.53
CA PHE A 85 6.34 -1.18 -3.95
C PHE A 85 5.75 -2.06 -5.04
N MET A 86 5.72 -3.36 -4.78
CA MET A 86 5.29 -4.38 -5.74
C MET A 86 4.11 -5.22 -5.23
N SER A 87 3.86 -5.27 -3.93
CA SER A 87 2.66 -5.93 -3.39
C SER A 87 2.14 -5.25 -2.13
N MET A 88 0.85 -5.44 -1.81
CA MET A 88 0.11 -4.77 -0.75
C MET A 88 -0.85 -5.74 -0.06
N ARG A 89 -0.84 -5.78 1.26
CA ARG A 89 -1.70 -6.65 2.04
C ARG A 89 -2.45 -5.87 3.10
N ARG A 90 -3.73 -6.16 3.26
CA ARG A 90 -4.54 -5.65 4.37
C ARG A 90 -4.14 -6.33 5.67
N ILE A 91 -4.10 -5.56 6.75
CA ILE A 91 -3.94 -6.11 8.10
C ILE A 91 -5.34 -6.40 8.62
N MET A 92 -5.72 -7.68 8.58
CA MET A 92 -6.94 -8.18 9.21
C MET A 92 -6.62 -8.55 10.65
N ASP A 93 -7.33 -7.96 11.60
CA ASP A 93 -7.08 -8.01 13.05
C ASP A 93 -7.31 -9.40 13.70
N SER A 94 -7.22 -10.49 12.93
CA SER A 94 -7.55 -11.83 13.41
C SER A 94 -6.37 -12.60 14.01
N TYR A 95 -5.15 -12.04 14.08
CA TYR A 95 -3.95 -12.80 14.48
C TYR A 95 -2.86 -12.03 15.26
N TYR A 96 -3.18 -10.96 15.98
CA TYR A 96 -2.33 -10.46 17.07
C TYR A 96 -2.99 -10.73 18.43
#